data_AF-A0A1B1I381-F1
#
_entry.id   AF-A0A1B1I381-F1
#
_cell.length_a   1.000
_cell.length_b   1.000
_cell.length_c   1.000
_cell.angle_alpha   90.00
_cell.angle_beta   90.00
_cell.angle_gamma   90.00
#
_symmetry.space_group_name_H-M   'P 1'
#
loop_
_entity.id
_entity.type
_entity.pdbx_description
1 polymer ?
#
loop_
_entity_poly.entity_id
_entity_poly.type
_entity_poly.pdbx_seq_one_letter_code
_entity_poly.pdbx_strand_id
1 'polypeptide(L)'
;MEVSKVFQREREENLARIRSTEGILLRMNRSIQVEGAFAQIKENFGFRRFLTRGQESVLGEAILLALAHNVLRLHEKIQRNTVGRHLIALKEAG
;
A
#
# COMPACT_ATOMS: atom_id res chain seq x y z
N MET A 1 17.02 7.84 -30.90
CA MET A 1 17.53 7.32 -29.61
C MET A 1 17.48 5.82 -29.68
N GLU A 2 18.65 5.18 -29.77
CA GLU A 2 18.72 3.72 -29.78
C GLU A 2 18.65 3.22 -28.33
N VAL A 3 17.65 2.40 -28.02
CA VAL A 3 17.43 1.88 -26.67
C VAL A 3 18.10 0.50 -26.58
N SER A 4 18.79 0.23 -25.46
CA SER A 4 19.47 -1.06 -25.25
C SER A 4 18.52 -2.23 -25.47
N LYS A 5 18.98 -3.26 -26.19
CA LYS A 5 18.22 -4.51 -26.44
C LYS A 5 17.79 -5.19 -25.13
N VAL A 6 18.63 -5.11 -24.10
CA VAL A 6 18.32 -5.64 -22.75
C VAL A 6 17.12 -4.88 -22.17
N PHE A 7 17.14 -3.55 -22.24
CA PHE A 7 16.03 -2.74 -21.72
C PHE A 7 14.70 -3.07 -22.41
N GLN A 8 14.69 -3.27 -23.72
CA GLN A 8 13.46 -3.62 -24.43
C GLN A 8 12.89 -4.97 -23.96
N ARG A 9 13.74 -5.99 -23.83
CA ARG A 9 13.34 -7.30 -23.30
C ARG A 9 12.76 -7.21 -21.89
N GLU A 10 13.48 -6.57 -20.97
CA GLU A 10 13.01 -6.40 -19.58
C GLU A 10 11.69 -5.61 -19.51
N ARG A 11 11.52 -4.62 -20.39
CA ARG A 11 10.27 -3.85 -20.47
C ARG A 11 9.09 -4.72 -20.92
N GLU A 12 9.29 -5.57 -21.93
CA GLU A 12 8.26 -6.50 -22.42
C GLU A 12 7.88 -7.53 -21.35
N GLU A 13 8.88 -8.12 -20.68
CA GLU A 13 8.64 -9.05 -19.58
C GLU A 13 7.87 -8.41 -18.42
N ASN A 14 8.26 -7.21 -18.00
CA ASN A 14 7.55 -6.48 -16.95
C ASN A 14 6.14 -6.08 -17.38
N LEU A 15 5.95 -5.69 -18.65
CA LEU A 15 4.62 -5.37 -19.16
C LEU A 15 3.71 -6.59 -19.14
N ALA A 16 4.22 -7.76 -19.52
CA ALA A 16 3.50 -9.03 -19.43
C ALA A 16 3.12 -9.35 -17.97
N ARG A 17 4.06 -9.19 -17.02
CA ARG A 17 3.78 -9.40 -15.58
C ARG A 17 2.72 -8.44 -15.04
N ILE A 18 2.79 -7.14 -15.37
CA ILE A 18 1.85 -6.13 -14.85
C ILE A 18 0.44 -6.30 -15.45
N ARG A 19 0.35 -6.79 -16.70
CA ARG A 19 -0.93 -7.04 -17.39
C ARG A 19 -1.54 -8.39 -17.10
N SER A 20 -0.83 -9.31 -16.44
CA SER A 20 -1.40 -10.58 -16.03
C SER A 20 -2.51 -10.38 -15.00
N THR A 21 -3.40 -11.36 -14.86
CA THR A 21 -4.47 -11.33 -13.83
C THR A 21 -3.91 -11.13 -12.43
N GLU A 22 -2.80 -11.79 -12.11
CA GLU A 22 -2.08 -11.63 -10.84
C GLU A 22 -1.50 -10.21 -10.70
N GLY A 23 -0.85 -9.70 -11.75
CA GLY A 23 -0.27 -8.36 -11.77
C GLY A 23 -1.32 -7.27 -11.55
N ILE A 24 -2.48 -7.41 -12.19
CA ILE A 24 -3.63 -6.52 -12.00
C ILE A 24 -4.13 -6.61 -10.56
N LEU A 25 -4.30 -7.82 -10.01
CA LEU A 25 -4.73 -8.04 -8.63
C LEU A 25 -3.79 -7.35 -7.62
N LEU A 26 -2.48 -7.54 -7.76
CA LEU A 26 -1.46 -6.96 -6.88
C LEU A 26 -1.41 -5.44 -7.02
N ARG A 27 -1.45 -4.91 -8.24
CA ARG A 27 -1.48 -3.46 -8.52
C ARG A 27 -2.66 -2.79 -7.82
N MET A 28 -3.86 -3.35 -8.00
CA MET A 28 -5.08 -2.78 -7.43
C MET A 28 -5.06 -2.88 -5.90
N ASN A 29 -4.64 -4.02 -5.35
CA ASN A 29 -4.51 -4.19 -3.90
C ASN A 29 -3.51 -3.21 -3.30
N ARG A 30 -2.39 -2.93 -3.97
CA ARG A 30 -1.42 -1.94 -3.51
C ARG A 30 -2.06 -0.55 -3.39
N SER A 31 -2.83 -0.12 -4.39
CA SER A 31 -3.56 1.17 -4.32
C SER A 31 -4.57 1.16 -3.18
N ILE A 32 -5.43 0.13 -3.08
CA ILE A 32 -6.45 0.02 -2.01
C ILE A 32 -5.81 0.04 -0.61
N GLN A 33 -4.72 -0.69 -0.41
CA GLN A 33 -4.04 -0.77 0.88
C GLN A 33 -3.38 0.57 1.25
N VAL A 34 -2.67 1.19 0.31
CA VAL A 34 -1.97 2.46 0.55
C VAL A 34 -2.95 3.61 0.77
N GLU A 35 -3.93 3.77 -0.12
CA GLU A 35 -4.93 4.83 -0.02
C GLU A 35 -5.79 4.65 1.23
N GLY A 36 -6.21 3.41 1.52
CA GLY A 36 -6.96 3.10 2.73
C GLY A 36 -6.20 3.42 4.01
N ALA A 37 -4.90 3.11 4.08
CA ALA A 37 -4.07 3.45 5.23
C ALA A 37 -3.94 4.97 5.42
N PHE A 38 -3.65 5.71 4.34
CA PHE A 38 -3.56 7.17 4.42
C PHE A 38 -4.89 7.84 4.74
N ALA A 39 -6.01 7.32 4.23
CA ALA A 39 -7.34 7.82 4.57
C ALA A 39 -7.62 7.66 6.07
N GLN A 40 -7.33 6.49 6.65
CA GLN A 40 -7.48 6.28 8.10
C GLN A 40 -6.58 7.22 8.91
N ILE A 41 -5.30 7.33 8.53
CA ILE A 41 -4.36 8.21 9.23
C ILE A 41 -4.80 9.68 9.17
N LYS A 42 -5.25 10.15 8.01
CA LYS A 42 -5.63 11.56 7.85
C LYS A 42 -6.97 11.87 8.50
N GLU A 43 -8.01 11.13 8.14
CA GLU A 43 -9.38 11.45 8.57
C GLU A 43 -9.72 10.83 9.93
N ASN A 44 -9.46 9.53 10.13
CA ASN A 44 -9.87 8.87 11.38
C ASN A 44 -8.95 9.23 12.55
N PHE A 45 -7.64 9.30 12.33
CA PHE A 45 -6.71 9.72 13.39
C PHE A 45 -6.58 11.24 13.47
N GLY A 46 -7.15 11.99 12.51
CA GLY A 46 -7.07 13.44 12.47
C GLY A 46 -5.66 13.99 12.24
N PHE A 47 -4.74 13.18 11.69
CA PHE A 47 -3.36 13.61 11.49
C PHE A 47 -3.28 14.61 10.32
N ARG A 48 -2.97 15.87 10.63
CA ARG A 48 -2.84 16.95 9.63
C ARG A 48 -1.40 17.39 9.39
N ARG A 49 -0.54 17.28 10.40
CA ARG A 49 0.86 17.71 10.37
C ARG A 49 1.64 17.05 11.49
N PHE A 50 2.94 16.92 11.29
CA PHE A 50 3.88 16.58 12.36
C PHE A 50 3.91 17.67 13.42
N LEU A 51 4.12 17.26 14.67
CA LEU A 51 4.18 18.16 15.83
C LEU A 51 5.63 18.59 16.13
N THR A 52 6.58 17.70 15.88
CA THR A 52 8.01 17.90 16.06
C THR A 52 8.67 18.43 14.79
N ARG A 53 9.94 18.83 14.94
CA ARG A 53 10.81 19.31 13.87
C ARG A 53 12.14 18.54 13.92
N GLY A 54 12.84 18.53 12.79
CA GLY A 54 14.06 17.74 12.61
C GLY A 54 13.77 16.32 12.14
N GLN A 55 14.65 15.76 11.31
CA GLN A 55 14.39 14.49 10.62
C GLN A 55 14.19 13.32 11.59
N GLU A 56 14.99 13.24 12.65
CA GLU A 56 14.91 12.15 13.64
C GLU A 56 13.58 12.16 14.40
N SER A 57 13.16 13.33 14.88
CA SER A 57 11.90 13.48 15.62
C SER A 57 10.69 13.19 14.72
N VAL A 58 10.70 13.72 13.48
CA VAL A 58 9.65 13.46 12.48
C VAL A 58 9.59 11.98 12.13
N LEU A 59 10.73 11.30 12.00
CA LEU A 59 10.78 9.86 11.79
C LEU A 59 10.17 9.10 12.98
N GLY A 60 10.50 9.51 14.22
CA GLY A 60 9.91 8.95 15.43
C GLY A 60 8.38 9.04 15.43
N GLU A 61 7.83 10.22 15.12
CA GLU A 61 6.38 10.41 14.95
C GLU A 61 5.79 9.52 13.86
N ALA A 62 6.43 9.45 12.69
CA ALA A 62 5.97 8.62 11.59
C ALA A 62 5.92 7.13 11.97
N ILE A 63 6.93 6.65 12.70
CA ILE A 63 6.98 5.26 13.20
C ILE A 63 5.84 5.01 14.18
N LEU A 64 5.64 5.90 15.16
CA LEU A 64 4.56 5.75 16.15
C LEU A 64 3.18 5.76 15.48
N LEU A 65 2.97 6.65 14.51
CA LEU A 65 1.73 6.74 13.74
C LEU A 65 1.47 5.45 12.95
N ALA A 66 2.49 4.92 12.29
CA ALA A 66 2.41 3.67 11.55
C ALA A 66 2.14 2.47 12.47
N LEU A 67 2.79 2.40 13.63
CA LEU A 67 2.56 1.36 14.63
C LEU A 67 1.12 1.39 15.15
N ALA A 68 0.63 2.57 15.53
CA ALA A 68 -0.75 2.74 15.99
C ALA A 68 -1.77 2.28 14.93
N HIS A 69 -1.57 2.68 13.67
CA HIS A 69 -2.42 2.24 12.56
C HIS A 69 -2.37 0.71 12.36
N ASN A 70 -1.17 0.13 12.35
CA ASN A 70 -0.98 -1.31 12.13
C ASN A 70 -1.60 -2.16 13.25
N VAL A 71 -1.46 -1.75 14.52
CA VAL A 71 -2.07 -2.44 15.66
C VAL A 71 -3.59 -2.39 15.58
N LEU A 72 -4.18 -1.23 15.27
CA LEU A 72 -5.63 -1.11 15.08
C LEU A 72 -6.10 -2.00 13.93
N ARG A 73 -5.40 -1.98 12.80
CA ARG A 73 -5.76 -2.81 11.64
C ARG A 73 -5.63 -4.30 11.94
N LEU A 74 -4.64 -4.72 12.72
CA LEU A 74 -4.51 -6.10 13.18
C LEU A 74 -5.67 -6.48 14.09
N HIS A 75 -6.03 -5.63 15.04
CA HIS A 75 -7.18 -5.83 15.91
C HIS A 75 -8.48 -6.01 15.10
N GLU A 76 -8.75 -5.12 14.14
CA GLU A 76 -9.91 -5.24 13.23
C GLU A 76 -9.91 -6.58 12.47
N LYS A 77 -8.75 -7.02 11.98
CA LYS A 77 -8.61 -8.30 11.28
C LYS A 77 -8.91 -9.49 12.20
N ILE A 78 -8.47 -9.44 13.44
CA ILE A 78 -8.78 -10.46 14.46
C ILE A 78 -10.30 -10.50 14.71
N GLN A 79 -10.92 -9.35 14.97
CA GLN A 79 -12.37 -9.28 15.24
C GLN A 79 -13.22 -9.80 14.07
N ARG A 80 -12.75 -9.58 12.83
CA ARG A 80 -13.43 -10.06 11.62
C ARG A 80 -13.06 -11.50 11.23
N ASN A 81 -12.19 -12.18 11.99
CA ASN A 81 -11.62 -13.47 11.63
C ASN A 81 -11.02 -13.52 10.21
N THR A 82 -10.24 -12.48 9.86
CA THR A 82 -9.62 -12.29 8.52
C THR A 82 -8.11 -12.15 8.59
N VAL A 83 -7.49 -12.59 9.70
CA VAL A 83 -6.03 -12.64 9.87
C VAL A 83 -5.44 -13.52 8.76
N GLY A 84 -4.28 -13.12 8.22
CA GLY A 84 -3.64 -13.80 7.08
C GLY A 84 -4.25 -13.47 5.71
N ARG A 85 -5.40 -12.78 5.64
CA ARG A 85 -5.92 -12.26 4.37
C ARG A 85 -5.25 -10.93 4.03
N HIS A 86 -4.47 -10.92 2.97
CA HIS A 86 -3.75 -9.73 2.48
C HIS A 86 -4.39 -9.13 1.23
N LEU A 87 -4.94 -9.98 0.35
CA LEU A 87 -5.55 -9.55 -0.90
C LEU A 87 -7.07 -9.47 -0.78
N ILE A 88 -7.60 -8.37 -1.28
CA ILE A 88 -9.01 -8.13 -1.53
C ILE A 88 -9.28 -8.64 -2.96
N ALA A 89 -10.30 -9.48 -3.09
CA ALA A 89 -10.73 -9.98 -4.38
C ALA A 89 -11.28 -8.81 -5.20
N LEU A 90 -10.85 -8.72 -6.47
CA LEU A 90 -11.40 -7.73 -7.38
C LEU A 90 -12.81 -8.17 -7.80
N LYS A 91 -13.73 -7.21 -7.84
CA LYS A 91 -15.03 -7.45 -8.48
C LYS A 91 -14.82 -7.41 -9.99
N GLU A 92 -15.50 -8.30 -10.71
CA GLU A 92 -15.58 -8.17 -12.16
C GLU A 92 -16.31 -6.87 -12.50
N ALA A 93 -15.77 -6.12 -13.46
CA ALA A 93 -16.49 -4.99 -14.03
C ALA A 93 -17.65 -5.60 -14.84
N GLY A 94 -18.88 -5.43 -14.31
CA GLY A 94 -20.11 -5.82 -15.00
C GLY A 94 -20.38 -5.00 -16.24
#